data_AF-A0A2T8IAV0-F1
#
_entry.id   AF-A0A2T8IAV0-F1
#
_cell.length_a   1.000
_cell.length_b   1.000
_cell.length_c   1.000
_cell.angle_alpha   90.00
_cell.angle_beta   90.00
_cell.angle_gamma   90.00
#
_symmetry.space_group_name_H-M   'P 1'
#
loop_
_entity.id
_entity.type
_entity.pdbx_description
1 polymer ?
#
loop_
_entity_poly.entity_id
_entity_poly.type
_entity_poly.pdbx_seq_one_letter_code
_entity_poly.pdbx_strand_id
1 'polypeptide(L)' 'MYLFDSVGVPIGKCSTINLDKKLLVQAHRYILRYCDELEDFRREFLDEEKSKLCHSTNLTSFFSEKLIDEHFPDWLEQKV' A
#
# COMPACT_ATOMS: atom_id res chain seq x y z
N MET A 1 5.50 -16.22 6.76
CA MET A 1 4.23 -15.72 7.32
C MET A 1 3.55 -14.95 6.21
N TYR A 2 2.24 -15.15 6.00
CA TYR A 2 1.49 -14.29 5.08
C TYR A 2 1.14 -13.00 5.83
N LEU A 3 1.19 -11.86 5.13
CA LEU A 3 0.87 -10.56 5.70
C LEU A 3 -0.57 -10.49 6.22
N PHE A 4 -1.47 -11.28 5.62
CA PHE A 4 -2.87 -11.38 6.00
C PHE A 4 -3.22 -12.81 6.37
N ASP A 5 -3.82 -12.99 7.55
CA ASP A 5 -4.44 -14.26 7.91
C ASP A 5 -5.66 -14.52 7.02
N SER A 6 -5.91 -15.78 6.69
CA SER A 6 -7.15 -16.21 6.04
C SER A 6 -8.31 -16.08 7.04
N VAL A 7 -8.81 -14.86 7.24
CA VAL A 7 -9.95 -14.59 8.12
C VAL A 7 -11.25 -14.60 7.31
N GLY A 8 -12.08 -15.62 7.56
CA GLY A 8 -13.46 -15.70 7.08
C GLY A 8 -13.79 -16.96 6.28
N VAL A 9 -15.08 -17.32 6.28
CA VAL A 9 -15.64 -18.37 5.40
C VAL A 9 -16.34 -17.66 4.24
N PRO A 10 -16.02 -17.97 2.97
CA PRO A 10 -16.71 -17.39 1.84
C PRO A 10 -18.21 -17.73 1.92
N ILE A 11 -19.05 -16.70 1.96
CA ILE A 11 -20.51 -16.85 1.95
C ILE A 11 -21.00 -16.75 0.50
N GLY A 12 -21.61 -17.82 -0.01
CA GLY A 12 -22.20 -17.86 -1.36
C GLY A 12 -21.34 -18.59 -2.39
N LYS A 13 -21.61 -18.34 -3.67
CA LYS A 13 -20.92 -19.01 -4.79
C LYS A 13 -19.53 -18.42 -4.97
N CYS A 14 -18.50 -19.18 -4.61
CA CYS A 14 -17.12 -18.79 -4.86
C CYS A 14 -16.81 -18.99 -6.36
N SER A 15 -16.64 -17.89 -7.09
CA SER A 15 -16.16 -17.91 -8.47
C SER A 15 -14.76 -17.32 -8.52
N THR A 16 -13.81 -18.07 -9.08
CA THR A 16 -12.47 -17.56 -9.36
C THR A 16 -12.55 -16.54 -10.49
N ILE A 17 -12.32 -15.27 -10.17
CA ILE A 17 -12.23 -14.19 -11.16
C ILE A 17 -10.76 -14.07 -11.54
N ASN A 18 -10.46 -14.23 -12.83
CA ASN A 18 -9.12 -13.95 -13.33
C ASN A 18 -8.99 -12.43 -13.52
N LEU A 19 -8.20 -11.78 -12.67
CA LEU A 19 -7.91 -10.37 -12.81
C LEU A 19 -6.90 -10.17 -13.94
N ASP A 20 -7.23 -9.31 -14.89
CA ASP A 20 -6.22 -8.86 -15.84
C ASP A 20 -5.11 -8.10 -15.12
N LYS A 21 -3.96 -7.92 -15.79
CA LYS A 21 -2.80 -7.24 -15.18
C LYS A 21 -3.14 -5.84 -14.66
N LYS A 22 -4.06 -5.14 -15.32
CA LYS A 22 -4.45 -3.77 -14.95
C LYS A 22 -5.27 -3.77 -13.66
N LEU A 23 -6.27 -4.64 -13.57
CA LEU A 23 -7.09 -4.82 -12.39
C LEU A 23 -6.26 -5.30 -11.20
N LEU A 24 -5.28 -6.18 -11.44
CA LEU A 24 -4.37 -6.64 -10.39
C LEU A 24 -3.52 -5.48 -9.83
N VAL A 25 -2.96 -4.64 -10.70
CA VAL A 25 -2.24 -3.41 -10.27
C VAL A 25 -3.16 -2.46 -9.50
N GLN A 26 -4.40 -2.28 -9.94
CA GLN A 26 -5.38 -1.44 -9.24
C GLN A 26 -5.73 -1.99 -7.86
N ALA A 27 -5.96 -3.29 -7.75
CA ALA A 27 -6.23 -3.96 -6.47
C ALA A 27 -5.04 -3.83 -5.51
N HIS A 28 -3.82 -4.05 -6.00
CA HIS A 28 -2.60 -3.84 -5.21
C HIS A 28 -2.49 -2.42 -4.68
N ARG A 29 -2.61 -1.40 -5.55
CA ARG A 29 -2.54 0.01 -5.14
C ARG A 29 -3.63 0.34 -4.12
N TYR A 30 -4.84 -0.17 -4.31
CA TYR A 30 -5.93 0.04 -3.37
C TYR A 30 -5.61 -0.52 -1.98
N ILE A 31 -5.14 -1.77 -1.92
CA ILE A 31 -4.77 -2.41 -0.64
C ILE A 31 -3.64 -1.63 0.04
N LEU A 32 -2.55 -1.34 -0.68
CA LEU A 32 -1.39 -0.63 -0.12
C LEU A 32 -1.78 0.74 0.43
N ARG A 33 -2.75 1.41 -0.18
CA ARG A 33 -3.21 2.74 0.20
C ARG A 33 -4.19 2.75 1.37
N TYR A 34 -5.09 1.77 1.45
CA TYR A 34 -6.24 1.81 2.37
C TYR A 34 -6.28 0.71 3.42
N CYS A 35 -5.39 -0.28 3.37
CA CYS A 35 -5.36 -1.32 4.39
C CYS A 35 -4.90 -0.74 5.73
N ASP A 36 -5.70 -0.90 6.78
CA ASP A 36 -5.41 -0.36 8.11
C ASP A 36 -4.17 -1.01 8.74
N GLU A 37 -3.92 -2.30 8.48
CA GLU A 37 -2.73 -3.02 8.95
C GLU A 37 -1.42 -2.41 8.41
N LEU A 38 -1.50 -1.70 7.27
CA LEU A 38 -0.37 -1.02 6.65
C LEU A 38 -0.23 0.44 7.08
N GLU A 39 -1.07 0.95 7.99
CA GLU A 39 -1.07 2.36 8.37
C GLU A 39 0.25 2.79 9.03
N ASP A 40 0.79 1.97 9.93
CA ASP A 40 2.06 2.26 10.60
C ASP A 40 3.24 2.25 9.62
N PHE A 41 3.26 1.28 8.70
CA PHE A 41 4.27 1.22 7.64
C PHE A 41 4.20 2.43 6.71
N ARG A 42 2.98 2.88 6.33
CA ARG A 42 2.81 4.09 5.52
C ARG A 42 3.30 5.34 6.26
N ARG A 43 3.02 5.45 7.56
CA ARG A 43 3.54 6.56 8.39
C ARG A 43 5.06 6.58 8.42
N GLU A 44 5.68 5.43 8.71
CA GLU A 44 7.14 5.28 8.75
C GLU A 44 7.79 5.65 7.42
N PHE A 45 7.27 5.11 6.31
CA PHE A 45 7.75 5.44 4.97
C PHE A 45 7.67 6.93 4.67
N LEU A 46 6.52 7.58 4.95
CA LEU A 46 6.37 9.00 4.70
C LEU A 46 7.29 9.85 5.58
N ASP A 47 7.55 9.44 6.81
CA ASP A 47 8.47 10.15 7.69
C ASP A 47 9.94 9.97 7.26
N GLU A 48 10.33 8.79 6.77
CA GLU A 48 11.62 8.56 6.10
C GLU A 48 11.75 9.46 4.85
N GLU A 49 10.74 9.52 3.99
CA GLU A 49 10.77 10.36 2.78
C GLU A 49 10.80 11.86 3.11
N LYS A 50 10.02 12.31 4.12
CA LYS A 50 10.09 13.70 4.63
C LYS A 50 11.48 14.02 5.17
N SER A 51 12.14 13.09 5.85
CA SER A 51 13.49 13.31 6.38
C SER A 51 14.54 13.51 5.28
N LYS A 52 14.32 12.90 4.10
CA LYS A 52 15.18 13.05 2.91
C LYS A 52 14.90 14.36 2.17
N LEU A 53 13.66 14.85 2.22
CA LEU A 53 13.27 16.14 1.65
C LEU A 53 13.75 17.27 2.56
N CYS A 54 14.74 18.02 2.09
CA CYS A 54 15.30 19.18 2.80
C CYS A 54 14.18 20.10 3.33
N HIS A 55 14.37 20.65 4.54
CA HIS A 55 13.39 21.23 5.49
C HIS A 55 12.40 22.31 4.99
N SER A 56 12.32 22.60 3.68
CA SER A 56 11.45 23.62 3.10
C SER A 56 10.26 23.09 2.32
N THR A 57 10.16 21.79 2.05
CA THR A 57 9.11 21.25 1.19
C THR A 57 8.00 20.62 2.01
N ASN A 58 6.92 21.37 2.25
CA ASN A 58 5.71 20.79 2.82
C ASN A 58 5.18 19.71 1.88
N LEU A 59 5.13 18.48 2.37
CA LEU A 59 4.57 17.35 1.64
C LEU A 59 3.04 17.53 1.61
N THR A 60 2.52 18.00 0.48
CA THR A 60 1.06 18.10 0.31
C THR A 60 0.45 16.69 0.24
N SER A 61 -0.85 16.58 0.54
CA SER A 61 -1.59 15.29 0.44
C SER A 61 -1.36 14.61 -0.91
N PHE A 62 -1.34 15.40 -1.99
CA PHE A 62 -1.09 14.91 -3.35
C PHE A 62 0.31 14.28 -3.50
N PHE A 63 1.35 14.90 -2.92
CA PHE A 63 2.70 14.35 -2.98
C PHE A 63 2.83 13.06 -2.15
N SER A 64 2.21 12.99 -0.96
CA SER A 64 2.23 11.76 -0.16
C SER A 64 1.52 10.61 -0.87
N GLU A 65 0.36 10.88 -1.49
CA GLU A 65 -0.38 9.88 -2.23
C GLU A 65 0.43 9.35 -3.42
N LYS A 66 1.10 10.26 -4.14
CA LYS A 66 1.98 9.89 -5.26
C LYS A 66 3.15 9.02 -4.81
N LEU A 67 3.81 9.37 -3.69
CA LEU A 67 4.90 8.57 -3.12
C LEU A 67 4.42 7.18 -2.69
N ILE A 68 3.21 7.08 -2.12
CA ILE A 68 2.60 5.80 -1.77
C ILE A 68 2.33 4.96 -3.03
N ASP A 69 1.82 5.55 -4.10
CA ASP A 69 1.51 4.81 -5.32
C ASP A 69 2.77 4.37 -6.10
N GLU A 70 3.89 5.09 -5.97
CA GLU A 70 5.11 4.89 -6.76
C GLU A 70 6.22 4.12 -6.02
N HIS A 71 6.45 4.39 -4.73
CA HIS A 71 7.65 3.94 -4.01
C HIS A 71 7.38 3.11 -2.75
N PHE A 72 6.21 3.26 -2.14
CA PHE A 72 5.86 2.46 -0.97
C PHE A 72 5.85 0.93 -1.21
N PRO A 73 5.42 0.38 -2.37
CA PRO A 73 5.47 -1.06 -2.59
C PRO A 73 6.91 -1.61 -2.48
N ASP A 74 7.85 -0.97 -3.16
CA ASP A 74 9.26 -1.38 -3.18
C ASP A 74 9.92 -1.19 -1.80
N TRP A 75 9.55 -0.14 -1.07
CA TRP A 75 10.01 0.09 0.30
C TRP A 75 9.48 -0.97 1.28
N LEU A 76 8.20 -1.35 1.14
CA LEU A 76 7.56 -2.34 1.99
C LEU A 76 8.18 -3.73 1.78
N GLU A 77 8.48 -4.10 0.53
CA GLU A 77 9.18 -5.36 0.20
C GLU A 77 10.57 -5.48 0.83
N GLN A 78 11.23 -4.36 1.18
CA GLN A 78 12.53 -4.40 1.86
C GLN A 78 12.40 -4.58 3.39
N LYS A 79 11.22 -4.33 3.95
CA LYS A 79 10.96 -4.35 5.40
C LYS A 79 10.31 -5.65 5.88
N VAL A 80 9.57 -6.35 5.02
CA VAL A 80 8.82 -7.60 5.29
C VAL A 80 9.56 -8.81 4.76
#